data_AF-A0A5B7C8M9-F1
#
_entry.id   AF-A0A5B7C8M9-F1
#
_cell.length_a   1.000
_cell.length_b   1.000
_cell.length_c   1.000
_cell.angle_alpha   90.00
_cell.angle_beta   90.00
_cell.angle_gamma   90.00
#
_symmetry.space_group_name_H-M   'P 1'
#
loop_
_entity.id
_entity.type
_entity.pdbx_description
1 polymer ?
#
loop_
_entity_poly.entity_id
_entity_poly.type
_entity_poly.pdbx_seq_one_letter_code
_entity_poly.pdbx_strand_id
1 'polypeptide(L)'
;KEGKMVFDSMKTLHGIYPDRQHYSCMVDLLGRAGLLDEAEELLIQAPVKGGPVMWSSLLRSCRVHINEGVGRRAAKILMELEPEDPAAWLQASSFYSEIGEFETSMQIKEVAMARKMRREIGYSLIEVNAHSYR
;
A
#
# COMPACT_ATOMS: atom_id res chain seq x y z
N LYS A 1 -13.40 18.81 3.45
CA LYS A 1 -13.20 20.15 2.81
C LYS A 1 -12.11 20.94 3.52
N GLU A 2 -12.17 21.12 4.85
CA GLU A 2 -11.17 21.88 5.60
C GLU A 2 -9.74 21.32 5.49
N GLY A 3 -9.55 20.00 5.59
CA GLY A 3 -8.22 19.38 5.45
C GLY A 3 -7.51 19.69 4.13
N LYS A 4 -8.25 19.72 3.02
CA LYS A 4 -7.71 20.09 1.69
C LYS A 4 -7.27 21.56 1.65
N MET A 5 -8.09 22.45 2.21
CA MET A 5 -7.74 23.87 2.29
C MET A 5 -6.46 24.11 3.11
N VAL A 6 -6.31 23.41 4.25
CA VAL A 6 -5.10 23.50 5.07
C VAL A 6 -3.89 22.95 4.31
N PHE A 7 -4.04 21.79 3.65
CA PHE A 7 -2.94 21.20 2.87
C PHE A 7 -2.49 22.11 1.71
N ASP A 8 -3.44 22.69 0.96
CA ASP A 8 -3.16 23.58 -0.16
C ASP A 8 -2.54 24.91 0.31
N SER A 9 -2.93 25.41 1.49
CA SER A 9 -2.37 26.65 2.04
C SER A 9 -0.91 26.50 2.48
N MET A 10 -0.46 25.28 2.84
CA MET A 10 0.93 25.05 3.26
C MET A 10 1.91 25.60 2.24
N LYS A 11 1.76 25.22 0.97
CA LYS A 11 2.65 25.70 -0.09
C LYS A 11 2.32 27.11 -0.54
N THR A 12 1.04 27.42 -0.73
CA THR A 12 0.60 28.65 -1.41
C THR A 12 0.67 29.89 -0.52
N LEU A 13 0.41 29.76 0.78
CA LEU A 13 0.37 30.87 1.74
C LEU A 13 1.54 30.85 2.74
N HIS A 14 2.04 29.67 3.08
CA HIS A 14 3.04 29.52 4.15
C HIS A 14 4.43 29.13 3.66
N GLY A 15 4.60 28.80 2.37
CA GLY A 15 5.88 28.35 1.81
C GLY A 15 6.38 27.00 2.37
N ILE A 16 5.51 26.24 3.04
CA ILE A 16 5.80 24.94 3.62
C ILE A 16 5.48 23.86 2.59
N TYR A 17 6.46 23.05 2.23
CA TYR A 17 6.23 21.90 1.37
C TYR A 17 5.68 20.73 2.19
N PRO A 18 4.52 20.15 1.82
CA PRO A 18 4.00 18.99 2.54
C PRO A 18 4.99 17.83 2.50
N ASP A 19 5.25 17.23 3.65
CA ASP A 19 6.10 16.06 3.78
C ASP A 19 5.28 14.75 3.75
N ARG A 20 5.97 13.62 3.88
CA ARG A 20 5.36 12.29 3.88
C ARG A 20 4.22 12.13 4.90
N GLN A 21 4.31 12.73 6.08
CA GLN A 21 3.26 12.61 7.11
C GLN A 21 2.01 13.38 6.68
N HIS A 22 2.18 14.58 6.13
CA HIS A 22 1.06 15.37 5.61
C HIS A 22 0.33 14.64 4.47
N TYR A 23 1.08 14.04 3.54
CA TYR A 23 0.51 13.20 2.48
C TYR A 23 -0.24 11.99 3.05
N SER A 24 0.32 11.30 4.05
CA SER A 24 -0.34 10.15 4.68
C SER A 24 -1.66 10.53 5.35
N CYS A 25 -1.70 11.66 6.05
CA CYS A 25 -2.91 12.18 6.66
C CYS A 25 -3.99 12.51 5.62
N MET A 26 -3.60 13.15 4.52
CA MET A 26 -4.55 13.51 3.45
C MET A 26 -5.11 12.27 2.73
N VAL A 27 -4.28 11.25 2.49
CA VAL A 27 -4.72 10.01 1.85
C VAL A 27 -5.70 9.24 2.76
N ASP A 28 -5.43 9.13 4.07
CA ASP A 28 -6.38 8.52 5.01
C ASP A 28 -7.71 9.31 5.04
N LEU A 29 -7.65 10.64 5.08
CA LEU A 29 -8.83 11.50 5.10
C LEU A 29 -9.68 11.36 3.83
N LEU A 30 -9.05 11.41 2.65
CA LEU A 30 -9.73 11.23 1.36
C LEU A 30 -10.28 9.81 1.21
N GLY A 31 -9.49 8.80 1.62
CA GLY A 31 -9.88 7.40 1.60
C GLY A 31 -11.11 7.11 2.46
N ARG A 32 -11.18 7.66 3.67
CA ARG A 32 -12.38 7.56 4.53
C ARG A 32 -13.58 8.25 3.91
N ALA A 33 -13.38 9.36 3.22
CA ALA A 33 -14.43 10.11 2.54
C ALA A 33 -14.91 9.46 1.22
N GLY A 34 -14.27 8.37 0.76
CA GLY A 34 -14.59 7.73 -0.52
C GLY A 34 -14.07 8.47 -1.75
N LEU A 35 -13.25 9.50 -1.55
CA LEU A 35 -12.63 10.30 -2.62
C LEU A 35 -11.36 9.63 -3.12
N LEU A 36 -11.51 8.43 -3.68
CA LEU A 36 -10.40 7.52 -3.94
C LEU A 36 -9.52 7.93 -5.13
N ASP A 37 -10.11 8.48 -6.19
CA ASP A 37 -9.34 9.01 -7.33
C ASP A 37 -8.48 10.21 -6.88
N GLU A 38 -9.03 11.12 -6.06
CA GLU A 38 -8.25 12.23 -5.48
C GLU A 38 -7.13 11.72 -4.57
N ALA A 39 -7.38 10.68 -3.78
CA ALA A 39 -6.37 10.07 -2.92
C ALA A 39 -5.23 9.43 -3.74
N GLU A 40 -5.56 8.78 -4.85
CA GLU A 40 -4.58 8.21 -5.78
C GLU A 40 -3.74 9.29 -6.47
N GLU A 41 -4.39 10.33 -7.01
CA GLU A 41 -3.69 11.46 -7.62
C GLU A 41 -2.70 12.11 -6.66
N LEU A 42 -3.11 12.27 -5.40
CA LEU A 42 -2.26 12.83 -4.36
C LEU A 42 -1.03 11.95 -4.08
N LEU A 43 -1.19 10.61 -4.11
CA LEU A 43 -0.07 9.68 -3.94
C LEU A 43 0.90 9.71 -5.11
N ILE A 44 0.40 9.83 -6.33
CA ILE A 44 1.23 9.95 -7.54
C ILE A 44 2.07 11.23 -7.48
N GLN A 45 1.51 12.32 -6.94
CA GLN A 45 2.20 13.60 -6.76
C GLN A 45 3.13 13.63 -5.54
N ALA A 46 3.01 12.69 -4.62
CA ALA A 46 3.80 12.68 -3.39
C ALA A 46 5.29 12.43 -3.66
N PRO A 47 6.20 12.97 -2.81
CA PRO A 47 7.60 12.61 -2.84
C PRO A 47 7.77 11.08 -2.78
N VAL A 48 8.63 10.53 -3.64
CA VAL A 48 8.85 9.07 -3.77
C VAL A 48 7.57 8.31 -4.21
N LYS A 49 6.65 8.97 -4.94
CA LYS A 49 5.40 8.39 -5.49
C LYS A 49 4.53 7.67 -4.45
N GLY A 50 4.61 8.11 -3.21
CA GLY A 50 3.95 7.48 -2.08
C GLY A 50 4.64 6.18 -1.64
N GLY A 51 4.89 6.06 -0.33
CA GLY A 51 5.42 4.83 0.24
C GLY A 51 4.37 3.70 0.30
N PRO A 52 4.82 2.46 0.48
CA PRO A 52 3.98 1.25 0.49
C PRO A 52 2.85 1.32 1.53
N VAL A 53 3.11 1.93 2.69
CA VAL A 53 2.11 2.16 3.74
C VAL A 53 0.90 2.96 3.23
N MET A 54 1.12 3.99 2.41
CA MET A 54 0.03 4.83 1.94
C MET A 54 -0.77 4.16 0.82
N TRP A 55 -0.10 3.42 -0.08
CA TRP A 55 -0.78 2.58 -1.08
C TRP A 55 -1.58 1.45 -0.44
N SER A 56 -1.05 0.84 0.62
CA SER A 56 -1.79 -0.14 1.45
C SER A 56 -3.03 0.48 2.08
N SER A 57 -2.93 1.70 2.60
CA SER A 57 -4.08 2.44 3.15
C SER A 57 -5.13 2.71 2.07
N LEU A 58 -4.73 3.22 0.90
CA LEU A 58 -5.64 3.49 -0.21
C LEU A 58 -6.35 2.21 -0.68
N LEU A 59 -5.62 1.11 -0.88
CA LEU A 59 -6.20 -0.18 -1.27
C LEU A 59 -7.26 -0.66 -0.26
N ARG A 60 -7.02 -0.45 1.05
CA ARG A 60 -8.00 -0.77 2.08
C ARG A 60 -9.26 0.10 1.95
N SER A 61 -9.12 1.39 1.66
CA SER A 61 -10.26 2.27 1.40
C SER A 61 -11.02 1.87 0.13
N CYS A 62 -10.33 1.44 -0.94
CA CYS A 62 -10.97 0.92 -2.15
C CYS A 62 -11.85 -0.30 -1.88
N ARG A 63 -11.40 -1.21 -1.00
CA ARG A 63 -12.21 -2.36 -0.56
C ARG A 63 -13.48 -1.92 0.16
N VAL A 64 -13.38 -0.98 1.10
CA VAL A 64 -14.52 -0.47 1.88
C VAL A 64 -15.56 0.20 1.00
N HIS A 65 -15.13 0.97 0.00
CA HIS A 65 -16.02 1.70 -0.92
C HIS A 65 -16.30 0.96 -2.23
N ILE A 66 -15.85 -0.30 -2.36
CA ILE A 66 -16.07 -1.16 -3.54
C ILE A 66 -15.62 -0.48 -4.85
N ASN A 67 -14.49 0.24 -4.82
CA ASN A 67 -13.93 0.88 -6.00
C ASN A 67 -12.88 -0.03 -6.65
N GLU A 68 -13.32 -0.75 -7.68
CA GLU A 68 -12.45 -1.68 -8.41
C GLU A 68 -11.35 -0.98 -9.20
N GLY A 69 -11.67 0.18 -9.80
CA GLY A 69 -10.76 0.87 -10.72
C GLY A 69 -9.48 1.34 -10.02
N VAL A 70 -9.64 2.13 -8.96
CA VAL A 70 -8.51 2.58 -8.12
C VAL A 70 -7.90 1.39 -7.39
N GLY A 71 -8.72 0.46 -6.90
CA GLY A 71 -8.23 -0.70 -6.15
C GLY A 71 -7.28 -1.59 -6.95
N ARG A 72 -7.55 -1.85 -8.24
CA ARG A 72 -6.66 -2.64 -9.11
C ARG A 72 -5.31 -1.95 -9.31
N ARG A 73 -5.31 -0.63 -9.52
CA ARG A 73 -4.06 0.15 -9.68
C ARG A 73 -3.27 0.15 -8.38
N ALA A 74 -3.93 0.42 -7.25
CA ALA A 74 -3.31 0.42 -5.93
C ALA A 74 -2.73 -0.96 -5.56
N ALA A 75 -3.44 -2.05 -5.84
CA ALA A 75 -2.96 -3.41 -5.60
C ALA A 75 -1.70 -3.73 -6.41
N LYS A 76 -1.69 -3.36 -7.70
CA LYS A 76 -0.52 -3.54 -8.56
C LYS A 76 0.69 -2.75 -8.05
N ILE A 77 0.51 -1.46 -7.77
CA ILE A 77 1.59 -0.60 -7.28
C ILE A 77 2.12 -1.10 -5.92
N LEU A 78 1.24 -1.52 -5.01
CA LEU A 78 1.65 -2.05 -3.72
C LEU A 78 2.53 -3.31 -3.86
N MET A 79 2.16 -4.24 -4.73
CA MET A 79 2.96 -5.44 -5.00
C MET A 79 4.32 -5.12 -5.66
N GLU A 80 4.38 -4.07 -6.49
CA GLU A 80 5.62 -3.58 -7.10
C GLU A 80 6.54 -2.88 -6.08
N LEU A 81 5.97 -2.14 -5.13
CA LEU A 81 6.72 -1.47 -4.05
C LEU A 81 7.24 -2.47 -3.01
N GLU A 82 6.49 -3.53 -2.75
CA GLU A 82 6.80 -4.55 -1.74
C GLU A 82 6.86 -5.96 -2.35
N PRO A 83 7.82 -6.22 -3.27
CA PRO A 83 7.90 -7.49 -3.97
C PRO A 83 8.21 -8.66 -3.04
N GLU A 84 8.88 -8.40 -1.92
CA GLU A 84 9.31 -9.43 -0.97
C GLU A 84 8.43 -9.53 0.28
N ASP A 85 7.45 -8.64 0.48
CA ASP A 85 6.56 -8.70 1.65
C ASP A 85 5.31 -9.53 1.36
N PRO A 86 5.15 -10.72 1.98
CA PRO A 86 3.95 -11.52 1.80
C PRO A 86 2.67 -10.82 2.26
N ALA A 87 2.75 -9.88 3.22
CA ALA A 87 1.57 -9.19 3.73
C ALA A 87 0.96 -8.25 2.68
N ALA A 88 1.79 -7.50 1.96
CA ALA A 88 1.37 -6.67 0.83
C ALA A 88 0.64 -7.50 -0.26
N TRP A 89 1.18 -8.67 -0.58
CA TRP A 89 0.58 -9.57 -1.57
C TRP A 89 -0.73 -10.18 -1.09
N LEU A 90 -0.81 -10.59 0.17
CA LEU A 90 -2.06 -11.09 0.75
C LEU A 90 -3.15 -10.01 0.79
N GLN A 91 -2.78 -8.74 1.00
CA GLN A 91 -3.72 -7.62 0.92
C GLN A 91 -4.28 -7.46 -0.51
N ALA A 92 -3.42 -7.53 -1.54
CA ALA A 92 -3.86 -7.51 -2.93
C ALA A 92 -4.77 -8.71 -3.26
N SER A 93 -4.40 -9.92 -2.83
CA SER A 93 -5.22 -11.13 -2.99
C SER A 93 -6.60 -10.97 -2.36
N SER A 94 -6.69 -10.38 -1.15
CA SER A 94 -7.98 -10.10 -0.49
C SER A 94 -8.85 -9.15 -1.31
N PHE A 95 -8.26 -8.09 -1.87
CA PHE A 95 -8.98 -7.16 -2.75
C PHE A 95 -9.55 -7.87 -3.98
N TYR A 96 -8.73 -8.66 -4.70
CA TYR A 96 -9.21 -9.39 -5.87
C TYR A 96 -10.31 -10.40 -5.54
N SER A 97 -10.25 -11.03 -4.35
CA SER A 97 -11.31 -11.94 -3.91
C SER A 97 -12.65 -11.21 -3.68
N GLU A 98 -12.60 -9.99 -3.16
CA GLU A 98 -13.80 -9.21 -2.81
C GLU A 98 -14.52 -8.66 -4.04
N ILE A 99 -13.79 -8.42 -5.13
CA ILE A 99 -14.36 -7.99 -6.41
C ILE A 99 -14.74 -9.19 -7.31
N GLY A 100 -14.69 -10.42 -6.77
CA GLY A 100 -15.10 -11.64 -7.48
C GLY A 100 -14.04 -12.28 -8.39
N GLU A 101 -12.81 -11.77 -8.40
CA GLU A 101 -11.70 -12.34 -9.16
C GLU A 101 -10.93 -13.39 -8.36
N PHE A 102 -11.61 -14.51 -8.10
CA PHE A 102 -11.08 -15.58 -7.27
C PHE A 102 -9.82 -16.24 -7.84
N GLU A 103 -9.73 -16.39 -9.17
CA GLU A 103 -8.54 -16.95 -9.83
C GLU A 103 -7.31 -16.06 -9.62
N THR A 104 -7.43 -14.75 -9.90
CA THR A 104 -6.38 -13.76 -9.64
C THR A 104 -5.98 -13.75 -8.16
N SER A 105 -6.97 -13.78 -7.26
CA SER A 105 -6.75 -13.83 -5.82
C SER A 105 -5.93 -15.04 -5.39
N MET A 106 -6.25 -16.23 -5.93
CA MET A 106 -5.55 -17.48 -5.63
C MET A 106 -4.11 -17.47 -6.14
N GLN A 107 -3.88 -17.04 -7.38
CA GLN A 107 -2.55 -16.91 -7.96
C GLN A 107 -1.66 -15.98 -7.11
N ILE A 108 -2.18 -14.81 -6.72
CA ILE A 108 -1.43 -13.87 -5.86
C ILE A 108 -1.10 -14.51 -4.50
N LYS A 109 -2.05 -15.25 -3.91
CA LYS A 109 -1.87 -15.93 -2.62
C LYS A 109 -0.81 -17.02 -2.68
N GLU A 110 -0.76 -17.80 -3.75
CA GLU A 110 0.28 -18.82 -3.96
C GLU A 110 1.67 -18.20 -4.00
N VAL A 111 1.84 -17.10 -4.74
CA VAL A 111 3.13 -16.39 -4.79
C VAL A 111 3.49 -15.83 -3.41
N ALA A 112 2.52 -15.27 -2.67
CA ALA A 112 2.77 -14.78 -1.31
C ALA A 112 3.26 -15.90 -0.36
N MET A 113 2.65 -17.08 -0.42
CA MET A 113 3.04 -18.23 0.40
C MET A 113 4.43 -18.74 0.05
N ALA A 114 4.76 -18.83 -1.25
CA ALA A 114 6.09 -19.24 -1.69
C ALA A 114 7.18 -18.27 -1.18
N ARG A 115 6.91 -16.97 -1.17
CA ARG A 115 7.83 -15.96 -0.61
C ARG A 115 7.97 -16.06 0.90
N LYS A 116 6.85 -16.25 1.62
CA LYS A 116 6.86 -16.45 3.07
C LYS A 116 7.75 -17.63 3.48
N MET A 117 7.55 -18.78 2.82
CA MET A 117 8.36 -19.98 3.07
C MET A 117 9.85 -19.74 2.81
N ARG A 118 10.20 -19.07 1.70
CA ARG A 118 11.60 -18.75 1.37
C ARG A 118 12.25 -17.87 2.44
N ARG A 119 11.53 -16.87 2.97
CA ARG A 119 12.01 -16.03 4.07
C ARG A 119 12.28 -16.85 5.32
N GLU A 120 11.34 -17.69 5.75
CA GLU A 120 11.49 -18.53 6.95
C GLU A 120 12.69 -19.50 6.86
N ILE A 121 12.90 -20.12 5.68
CA ILE A 121 14.07 -20.97 5.43
C ILE A 121 15.37 -20.15 5.43
N GLY A 122 15.37 -18.95 4.83
CA GLY A 122 16.55 -18.07 4.82
C GLY A 122 16.98 -17.61 6.22
N TYR A 123 16.02 -17.28 7.10
CA TYR A 123 16.32 -16.90 8.49
C TYR A 123 16.91 -18.07 9.29
N SER A 124 16.33 -19.26 9.18
CA SER A 124 16.83 -20.44 9.90
C SER A 124 18.26 -20.85 9.48
N LEU A 125 18.64 -20.70 8.21
CA LEU A 125 20.00 -21.01 7.75
C LEU A 125 21.06 -20.02 8.31
N ILE A 126 20.70 -18.74 8.44
CA ILE A 126 21.61 -17.73 9.01
C ILE A 126 21.76 -17.93 10.52
N GLU A 127 20.69 -18.30 11.23
CA GLU A 127 20.71 -18.56 12.66
C GLU A 127 21.55 -19.81 13.01
N VAL A 128 21.46 -20.88 12.20
CA VAL A 128 22.28 -22.09 12.37
C VAL A 128 23.78 -21.81 12.16
N ASN A 129 24.14 -20.88 11.25
CA ASN A 129 25.53 -20.45 11.05
C ASN A 129 26.03 -19.46 12.11
N ALA A 130 25.16 -18.75 12.82
CA ALA A 130 25.55 -17.87 13.93
C ALA A 130 25.87 -18.63 15.22
N HIS A 131 25.45 -19.90 15.33
CA HIS A 131 25.70 -20.77 16.49
C HIS A 131 26.83 -21.79 16.31
N SER A 132 27.49 -21.79 15.15
CA SER A 132 28.61 -22.69 14.84
C SER A 132 30.01 -22.04 14.99
N TYR A 133 30.07 -20.80 15.51
CA TYR A 133 31.31 -20.11 15.89
C TYR A 133 31.31 -19.75 17.38
N ARG A 134 31.38 -20.75 18.26
CA ARG A 134 31.85 -20.61 19.64
C ARG A 134 32.69 -21.80 20.03
#